data_AF-A0A497R6J2-F1
#
_entry.id   AF-A0A497R6J2-F1
#
_cell.length_a   1.000
_cell.length_b   1.000
_cell.length_c   1.000
_cell.angle_alpha   90.00
_cell.angle_beta   90.00
_cell.angle_gamma   90.00
#
_symmetry.space_group_name_H-M   'P 1'
#
loop_
_entity.id
_entity.type
_entity.pdbx_description
1 polymer ?
#
loop_
_entity_poly.entity_id
_entity_poly.type
_entity_poly.pdbx_seq_one_letter_code
_entity_poly.pdbx_strand_id
1 'polypeptide(L)'
;MPGVEITIPGNIHYATFYNRPNRFLVNLTLEGTKHLEQAYLHDPGRMKELLLPQVRLLIRQPQPKNGTNKRKTKWDILAVEHQNRIVVINSRLPNIVAANILKKKKLPELKEYTLVRPEISYGNSRLDFYLKKDTNECYLEVKGVTLVAEK
;
A
#
# COMPACT_ATOMS: atom_id res chain seq x y z
N MET A 1 -12.87 15.59 0.53
CA MET A 1 -13.49 14.82 -0.58
C MET A 1 -14.37 13.74 0.02
N PRO A 2 -15.70 13.85 -0.05
CA PRO A 2 -16.56 12.75 0.37
C PRO A 2 -16.41 11.55 -0.59
N GLY A 3 -16.22 10.35 -0.03
CA GLY A 3 -16.80 9.11 -0.57
C GLY A 3 -16.11 8.41 -1.74
N VAL A 4 -14.79 8.40 -1.87
CA VAL A 4 -14.14 7.40 -2.74
C VAL A 4 -13.88 6.14 -1.93
N GLU A 5 -14.86 5.23 -1.95
CA GLU A 5 -14.66 3.88 -1.43
C GLU A 5 -13.85 3.04 -2.42
N ILE A 6 -12.85 2.36 -1.87
CA ILE A 6 -11.94 1.50 -2.62
C ILE A 6 -11.88 0.17 -1.89
N THR A 7 -12.28 -0.88 -2.59
CA THR A 7 -12.20 -2.24 -2.08
C THR A 7 -10.79 -2.78 -2.31
N ILE A 8 -10.12 -3.17 -1.22
CA ILE A 8 -8.88 -3.94 -1.29
C ILE A 8 -9.29 -5.42 -1.32
N PRO A 9 -8.99 -6.17 -2.39
CA PRO A 9 -9.42 -7.56 -2.50
C PRO A 9 -8.65 -8.48 -1.55
N GLY A 10 -9.34 -9.53 -1.12
CA GLY A 10 -8.82 -10.56 -0.21
C GLY A 10 -9.29 -10.36 1.24
N ASN A 11 -9.33 -11.45 1.99
CA ASN A 11 -9.69 -11.41 3.40
C ASN A 11 -8.59 -10.71 4.19
N ILE A 12 -9.00 -9.76 5.02
CA ILE A 12 -8.12 -9.05 5.93
C ILE A 12 -8.14 -9.78 7.27
N HIS A 13 -6.95 -10.03 7.80
CA HIS A 13 -6.74 -10.66 9.09
C HIS A 13 -5.97 -9.72 9.99
N TYR A 14 -6.27 -9.79 11.28
CA TYR A 14 -5.48 -9.12 12.30
C TYR A 14 -4.33 -10.01 12.75
N ALA A 15 -3.21 -9.37 13.06
CA ALA A 15 -2.02 -10.01 13.57
C ALA A 15 -1.28 -9.10 14.56
N THR A 16 -0.38 -9.67 15.34
CA THR A 16 0.45 -8.96 16.28
C THR A 16 1.90 -8.98 15.81
N PHE A 17 2.52 -7.81 15.71
CA PHE A 17 3.90 -7.65 15.31
C PHE A 17 4.86 -8.26 16.34
N TYR A 18 5.80 -9.08 15.86
CA TYR A 18 6.87 -9.65 16.69
C TYR A 18 8.20 -8.94 16.44
N ASN A 19 8.74 -9.04 15.22
CA ASN A 19 9.94 -8.31 14.81
C ASN A 19 10.03 -8.15 13.29
N ARG A 20 11.01 -7.37 12.83
CA ARG A 20 11.29 -7.12 11.42
C ARG A 20 12.75 -7.49 11.09
N PRO A 21 13.04 -8.74 10.71
CA PRO A 21 14.42 -9.20 10.50
C PRO A 21 15.15 -8.46 9.37
N ASN A 22 14.42 -7.96 8.37
CA ASN A 22 14.96 -7.13 7.31
C ASN A 22 13.88 -6.20 6.75
N ARG A 23 14.26 -5.31 5.83
CA ARG A 23 13.36 -4.28 5.29
C ARG A 23 12.09 -4.79 4.61
N PHE A 24 11.99 -6.08 4.28
CA PHE A 24 10.86 -6.67 3.56
C PHE A 24 10.15 -7.81 4.31
N LEU A 25 10.66 -8.24 5.47
CA LEU A 25 10.14 -9.38 6.21
C LEU A 25 9.70 -8.96 7.60
N VAL A 26 8.49 -9.34 7.97
CA VAL A 26 7.91 -9.16 9.30
C VAL A 26 7.51 -10.53 9.83
N ASN A 27 7.96 -10.85 11.04
CA ASN A 27 7.44 -11.96 11.80
C ASN A 27 6.28 -11.45 12.68
N LEU A 28 5.21 -12.23 12.74
CA LEU A 28 3.97 -11.88 13.45
C LEU A 28 3.25 -13.13 13.95
N THR A 29 2.26 -12.96 14.82
CA THR A 29 1.31 -14.01 15.19
C THR A 29 -0.09 -13.63 14.74
N LEU A 30 -0.85 -14.55 14.15
CA LEU A 30 -2.26 -14.30 13.83
C LEU A 30 -3.07 -14.15 15.12
N GLU A 31 -4.06 -13.26 15.11
CA GLU A 31 -4.96 -13.08 16.25
C GLU A 31 -5.62 -14.43 16.65
N GLY A 32 -5.65 -14.72 17.95
CA GLY A 32 -6.14 -15.99 18.48
C GLY A 32 -5.17 -17.17 18.36
N THR A 33 -3.96 -16.97 17.82
CA THR A 33 -2.92 -18.01 17.71
C THR A 33 -1.62 -17.59 18.38
N LYS A 34 -0.79 -18.57 18.76
CA LYS A 34 0.60 -18.33 19.21
C LYS A 34 1.65 -18.70 18.15
N HIS A 35 1.23 -19.09 16.95
CA HIS A 35 2.14 -19.54 15.91
C HIS A 35 2.78 -18.34 15.19
N LEU A 36 4.11 -18.38 15.05
CA LEU A 36 4.86 -17.34 14.35
C LEU A 36 4.75 -17.56 12.83
N GLU A 37 4.27 -16.56 12.13
CA GLU A 37 4.12 -16.52 10.67
C GLU A 37 4.94 -15.40 10.06
N GLN A 38 5.15 -15.49 8.75
CA GLN A 38 5.94 -14.53 7.99
C GLN A 38 5.09 -13.75 6.97
N ALA A 39 5.25 -12.44 7.02
CA ALA A 39 4.60 -11.50 6.11
C ALA A 39 5.61 -10.64 5.37
N TYR A 40 5.28 -10.32 4.12
CA TYR A 40 6.06 -9.41 3.30
C TYR A 40 5.60 -7.97 3.50
N LEU A 41 6.55 -7.06 3.64
CA LEU A 41 6.33 -5.63 3.76
C LEU A 41 6.80 -4.95 2.47
N HIS A 42 5.89 -4.28 1.77
CA HIS A 42 6.18 -3.63 0.49
C HIS A 42 6.96 -2.32 0.61
N ASP A 43 7.03 -1.76 1.82
CA ASP A 43 7.70 -0.50 2.08
C ASP A 43 9.08 -0.75 2.74
N PRO A 44 10.20 -0.33 2.11
CA PRO A 44 11.53 -0.48 2.67
C PRO A 44 11.85 0.54 3.78
N GLY A 45 10.99 1.54 4.00
CA GLY A 45 11.15 2.60 4.99
C GLY A 45 11.33 2.07 6.41
N ARG A 46 11.87 2.91 7.30
CA ARG A 46 12.29 2.47 8.65
C ARG A 46 11.11 2.12 9.56
N MET A 47 10.01 2.88 9.50
CA MET A 47 8.78 2.65 10.27
C MET A 47 9.03 2.44 11.77
N LYS A 48 9.98 3.18 12.37
CA LYS A 48 10.40 2.97 13.77
C LYS A 48 9.32 3.36 14.77
N GLU A 49 8.52 4.35 14.40
CA GLU A 49 7.43 4.91 15.20
C GLU A 49 6.15 4.08 15.09
N LEU A 50 6.06 3.23 14.04
CA LEU A 50 4.87 2.45 13.71
C LEU A 50 5.02 0.97 14.06
N LEU A 51 6.16 0.34 13.76
CA LEU A 51 6.41 -1.09 14.01
C LEU A 51 7.01 -1.32 15.40
N LEU A 52 6.26 -0.92 16.42
CA LEU A 52 6.61 -1.15 17.82
C LEU A 52 6.28 -2.59 18.24
N PRO A 53 7.00 -3.18 19.20
CA PRO A 53 6.68 -4.52 19.71
C PRO A 53 5.19 -4.64 20.08
N GLN A 54 4.57 -5.74 19.69
CA GLN A 54 3.16 -6.06 19.96
C GLN A 54 2.12 -5.16 19.28
N VAL A 55 2.52 -4.28 18.36
CA VAL A 55 1.54 -3.47 17.61
C VAL A 55 0.64 -4.36 16.75
N ARG A 56 -0.64 -4.00 16.64
CA ARG A 56 -1.59 -4.72 15.80
C ARG A 56 -1.38 -4.36 14.32
N LEU A 57 -1.47 -5.37 13.47
CA LEU A 57 -1.26 -5.30 12.03
C LEU A 57 -2.53 -5.77 11.32
N LEU A 58 -2.78 -5.18 10.15
CA LEU A 58 -3.73 -5.71 9.19
C LEU A 58 -2.94 -6.36 8.05
N ILE A 59 -3.23 -7.63 7.80
CA ILE A 59 -2.56 -8.42 6.78
C ILE A 59 -3.57 -9.09 5.86
N ARG A 60 -3.13 -9.52 4.69
CA ARG A 60 -3.94 -10.36 3.80
C ARG A 60 -3.11 -11.44 3.15
N GLN A 61 -3.78 -12.45 2.62
CA GLN A 61 -3.12 -13.38 1.72
C GLN A 61 -2.68 -12.66 0.43
N PRO A 62 -1.49 -12.99 -0.10
CA PRO A 62 -1.04 -12.52 -1.39
C PRO A 62 -2.04 -12.81 -2.49
N GLN A 63 -2.25 -11.83 -3.37
CA GLN A 63 -2.95 -12.06 -4.62
C GLN A 63 -2.02 -12.88 -5.55
N PRO A 64 -2.47 -14.02 -6.12
CA PRO A 64 -1.65 -14.81 -7.02
C PRO A 64 -1.24 -13.98 -8.23
N LYS A 65 0.05 -14.01 -8.61
CA LYS A 65 0.48 -13.54 -9.93
C LYS A 65 0.40 -14.71 -10.90
N ASN A 66 -0.35 -14.54 -11.99
CA ASN A 66 -0.47 -15.53 -13.06
C ASN A 66 -0.90 -16.93 -12.58
N GLY A 67 -1.82 -16.99 -11.61
CA GLY A 67 -2.38 -18.25 -11.11
C GLY A 67 -1.44 -19.14 -10.28
N THR A 68 -0.20 -18.70 -10.01
CA THR A 68 0.76 -19.47 -9.19
C THR A 68 1.17 -18.70 -7.94
N ASN A 69 1.08 -19.34 -6.78
CA ASN A 69 1.53 -18.75 -5.52
C ASN A 69 2.88 -19.36 -5.09
N LYS A 70 3.95 -19.03 -5.82
CA LYS A 70 5.33 -19.47 -5.49
C LYS A 70 5.99 -18.62 -4.40
N ARG A 71 5.22 -17.91 -3.57
CA ARG A 71 5.76 -16.97 -2.58
C ARG A 71 6.19 -17.72 -1.32
N LYS A 72 7.33 -17.31 -0.76
CA LYS A 72 7.83 -17.82 0.53
C LYS A 72 7.01 -17.32 1.72
N THR A 73 6.54 -16.07 1.66
CA THR A 73 5.71 -15.44 2.70
C THR A 73 4.23 -15.73 2.43
N LYS A 74 3.50 -16.17 3.47
CA LYS A 74 2.07 -16.46 3.38
C LYS A 74 1.18 -15.22 3.39
N TRP A 75 1.73 -14.07 3.80
CA TRP A 75 0.99 -12.85 4.06
C TRP A 75 1.66 -11.62 3.43
N ASP A 76 0.86 -10.61 3.09
CA ASP A 76 1.29 -9.24 2.85
C ASP A 76 0.79 -8.34 3.97
N ILE A 77 1.67 -7.47 4.48
CA ILE A 77 1.29 -6.40 5.40
C ILE A 77 0.55 -5.31 4.62
N LEU A 78 -0.60 -4.88 5.13
CA LEU A 78 -1.39 -3.79 4.58
C LEU A 78 -1.23 -2.51 5.40
N ALA A 79 -1.44 -2.62 6.70
CA ALA A 79 -1.51 -1.50 7.60
C ALA A 79 -1.07 -1.90 9.01
N VAL A 80 -0.85 -0.88 9.83
CA VAL A 80 -0.54 -0.97 11.26
C VAL A 80 -1.50 -0.09 12.03
N GLU A 81 -1.93 -0.56 13.19
CA GLU A 81 -2.74 0.23 14.10
C GLU A 81 -1.83 1.13 14.93
N HIS A 82 -2.09 2.43 14.90
CA HIS A 82 -1.33 3.42 15.66
C HIS A 82 -2.32 4.42 16.26
N GLN A 83 -2.35 4.53 17.59
CA GLN A 83 -3.24 5.45 18.32
C GLN A 83 -4.72 5.36 17.88
N ASN A 84 -5.28 4.14 17.85
CA ASN A 84 -6.65 3.84 17.40
C ASN A 84 -6.95 4.25 15.94
N ARG A 85 -5.91 4.41 15.11
CA ARG A 85 -6.02 4.71 13.68
C ARG A 85 -5.31 3.64 12.87
N ILE A 86 -5.79 3.41 11.65
CA ILE A 86 -5.15 2.51 10.70
C ILE A 86 -4.21 3.32 9.81
N VAL A 87 -2.92 3.03 9.89
CA VAL A 87 -1.88 3.63 9.04
C VAL A 87 -1.50 2.62 7.97
N VAL A 88 -1.78 2.94 6.71
CA VAL A 88 -1.45 2.09 5.57
C VAL A 88 0.06 2.13 5.33
N ILE A 89 0.73 0.98 5.48
CA ILE A 89 2.19 0.84 5.28
C ILE A 89 2.54 -0.06 4.08
N ASN A 90 1.55 -0.33 3.23
CA ASN A 90 1.76 -0.96 1.94
C ASN A 90 1.88 0.10 0.84
N SER A 91 3.12 0.35 0.41
CA SER A 91 3.48 1.36 -0.59
C SER A 91 2.79 1.21 -1.96
N ARG A 92 2.16 0.06 -2.24
CA ARG A 92 1.41 -0.17 -3.49
C ARG A 92 -0.01 0.38 -3.43
N LEU A 93 -0.58 0.53 -2.23
CA LEU A 93 -1.96 0.97 -2.06
C LEU A 93 -2.20 2.42 -2.50
N PRO A 94 -1.32 3.41 -2.23
CA PRO A 94 -1.49 4.78 -2.75
C PRO A 94 -1.69 4.83 -4.26
N ASN A 95 -0.90 4.09 -5.04
CA ASN A 95 -1.03 4.05 -6.50
C ASN A 95 -2.35 3.39 -6.93
N ILE A 96 -2.77 2.32 -6.26
CA ILE A 96 -4.08 1.69 -6.51
C ILE A 96 -5.21 2.68 -6.23
N VAL A 97 -5.12 3.45 -5.15
CA VAL A 97 -6.09 4.47 -4.77
C VAL A 97 -6.14 5.58 -5.81
N ALA A 98 -5.00 6.14 -6.17
CA ALA A 98 -4.88 7.19 -7.18
C ALA A 98 -5.43 6.73 -8.54
N ALA A 99 -5.06 5.53 -9.00
CA ALA A 99 -5.58 4.97 -10.25
C ALA A 99 -7.11 4.88 -10.25
N ASN A 100 -7.73 4.49 -9.13
CA ASN A 100 -9.18 4.44 -9.00
C ASN A 100 -9.81 5.84 -9.02
N ILE A 101 -9.23 6.80 -8.29
CA ILE A 101 -9.70 8.20 -8.26
C ILE A 101 -9.64 8.83 -9.65
N LEU A 102 -8.53 8.63 -10.38
CA LEU A 102 -8.31 9.11 -11.74
C LEU A 102 -9.33 8.50 -12.71
N LYS A 103 -9.49 7.18 -12.70
CA LYS A 103 -10.48 6.47 -13.55
C LYS A 103 -11.91 6.94 -13.29
N LYS A 104 -12.27 7.16 -12.02
CA LYS A 104 -13.60 7.65 -11.62
C LYS A 104 -13.76 9.16 -11.77
N LYS A 105 -12.72 9.88 -12.24
CA LYS A 105 -12.69 11.35 -12.39
C LYS A 105 -13.13 12.09 -11.12
N LYS A 106 -12.67 11.60 -9.95
CA LYS A 106 -13.06 12.12 -8.63
C LYS A 106 -12.13 13.19 -8.06
N LEU A 107 -11.01 13.45 -8.71
CA LEU A 107 -10.08 14.53 -8.37
C LEU A 107 -10.38 15.75 -9.27
N PRO A 108 -10.99 16.83 -8.74
CA PRO A 108 -11.44 17.96 -9.56
C PRO A 108 -10.36 18.55 -10.47
N GLU A 109 -9.14 18.68 -9.96
CA GLU A 109 -7.98 19.25 -10.63
C GLU A 109 -7.53 18.43 -11.84
N LEU A 110 -7.81 17.12 -11.83
CA LEU A 110 -7.45 16.18 -12.90
C LEU A 110 -8.68 15.60 -13.62
N LYS A 111 -9.88 16.16 -13.42
CA LYS A 111 -11.15 15.59 -13.91
C LYS A 111 -11.21 15.49 -15.45
N GLU A 112 -10.59 16.44 -16.14
CA GLU A 112 -10.55 16.50 -17.60
C GLU A 112 -9.42 15.65 -18.21
N TYR A 113 -8.47 15.21 -17.40
CA TYR A 113 -7.39 14.36 -17.85
C TYR A 113 -7.83 12.89 -17.91
N THR A 114 -7.37 12.18 -18.93
CA THR A 114 -7.58 10.74 -19.10
C THR A 114 -6.29 10.00 -18.75
N LEU A 115 -6.40 8.96 -17.94
CA LEU A 115 -5.29 8.06 -17.65
C LEU A 115 -4.92 7.26 -18.90
N VAL A 116 -3.73 7.51 -19.45
CA VAL A 116 -3.22 6.82 -20.64
C VAL A 116 -2.45 5.58 -20.24
N ARG A 117 -1.50 5.71 -19.31
CA ARG A 117 -0.60 4.61 -18.94
C ARG A 117 -0.11 4.74 -17.49
N PRO A 118 -0.17 3.68 -16.67
CA PRO A 118 0.57 3.60 -15.42
C PRO A 118 2.03 3.18 -15.65
N GLU A 119 2.92 3.48 -14.70
CA GLU A 119 4.33 3.08 -14.69
C GLU A 119 5.06 3.50 -15.99
N ILE A 120 4.95 4.79 -16.33
CA ILE A 120 5.56 5.35 -17.54
C ILE A 120 7.05 5.58 -17.32
N SER A 121 7.89 5.15 -18.27
CA SER A 121 9.31 5.49 -18.26
C SER A 121 9.52 6.96 -18.64
N TYR A 122 10.31 7.69 -17.86
CA TYR A 122 10.72 9.06 -18.13
C TYR A 122 12.22 9.20 -17.87
N GLY A 123 13.00 9.29 -18.94
CA GLY A 123 14.46 9.18 -18.87
C GLY A 123 14.89 7.87 -18.20
N ASN A 124 15.69 7.98 -17.12
CA ASN A 124 16.20 6.84 -16.33
C ASN A 124 15.28 6.45 -15.16
N SER A 125 14.09 7.04 -15.05
CA SER A 125 13.15 6.82 -13.95
C SER A 125 11.80 6.32 -14.46
N ARG A 126 10.93 5.91 -13.54
CA ARG A 126 9.52 5.63 -13.81
C ARG A 126 8.66 6.53 -12.97
N LEU A 127 7.61 7.06 -13.58
CA LEU A 127 6.57 7.85 -12.92
C LEU A 127 5.29 7.02 -12.85
N ASP A 128 4.49 7.26 -11.82
CA ASP A 128 3.33 6.41 -11.53
C ASP A 128 2.26 6.46 -12.63
N PHE A 129 1.96 7.64 -13.18
CA PHE A 129 0.93 7.80 -14.19
C PHE A 129 1.27 8.83 -15.27
N TYR A 130 0.84 8.54 -16.49
CA TYR A 130 0.80 9.46 -17.61
C TYR A 130 -0.66 9.74 -17.99
N LEU A 131 -1.04 11.00 -17.98
CA LEU A 131 -2.38 11.49 -18.27
C LEU A 131 -2.36 12.45 -19.47
N LYS A 132 -3.48 12.54 -20.18
CA LYS A 132 -3.66 13.49 -21.29
C LYS A 132 -4.99 14.24 -21.23
N LYS A 133 -4.94 15.51 -21.61
CA LYS A 133 -6.11 16.34 -21.94
C LYS A 133 -5.82 17.07 -23.26
N ASP A 134 -6.46 16.64 -24.34
CA ASP A 134 -6.20 17.13 -25.70
C ASP A 134 -4.70 17.00 -26.05
N THR A 135 -4.02 18.12 -26.30
CA THR A 135 -2.57 18.18 -26.56
C THR A 135 -1.73 18.31 -25.29
N ASN A 136 -2.35 18.51 -24.12
CA ASN A 136 -1.64 18.69 -22.86
C ASN A 136 -1.28 17.34 -22.23
N GLU A 137 0.00 17.18 -21.91
CA GLU A 137 0.54 16.04 -21.20
C GLU A 137 0.66 16.34 -19.70
N CYS A 138 0.38 15.33 -18.87
CA CYS A 138 0.57 15.41 -17.43
C CYS A 138 1.24 14.13 -16.94
N TYR A 139 2.40 14.29 -16.31
CA TYR A 139 3.09 13.21 -15.61
C TYR A 139 2.81 13.36 -14.12
N LEU A 140 2.29 12.31 -13.52
CA LEU A 140 1.82 12.31 -12.14
C LEU A 140 2.58 11.26 -11.33
N GLU A 141 3.16 11.71 -10.23
CA GLU A 141 3.80 10.90 -9.20
C GLU A 141 2.94 10.94 -7.93
N VAL A 142 2.74 9.79 -7.31
CA VAL A 142 1.95 9.59 -6.10
C VAL A 142 2.87 9.24 -4.95
N LYS A 143 2.71 9.96 -3.84
CA LYS A 143 3.48 9.71 -2.61
C LYS A 143 2.54 9.30 -1.48
N GLY A 144 2.86 8.18 -0.83
CA GLY A 144 2.26 7.82 0.45
C GLY A 144 2.94 8.59 1.58
N VAL A 145 2.15 9.26 2.42
CA VAL A 145 2.64 10.01 3.58
C VAL A 145 2.13 9.33 4.84
N THR A 146 3.04 8.71 5.58
CA THR A 146 2.73 7.89 6.77
C THR A 146 3.51 8.31 8.01
N LEU A 147 4.46 9.24 7.89
CA LEU A 147 5.21 9.77 9.01
C LEU A 147 4.28 10.52 9.95
N VAL A 148 4.17 10.04 11.18
CA VAL A 148 3.51 10.73 12.28
C VAL A 148 4.61 11.41 13.08
N ALA A 149 4.58 12.75 13.12
CA ALA A 149 5.46 13.55 13.97
C ALA A 149 4.62 14.14 15.10
N GLU A 150 5.12 14.05 16.34
CA GLU A 150 4.60 14.83 17.44
C GLU A 150 4.88 16.31 17.18
N LYS A 151 3.90 17.16 17.46
CA LYS A 151 4.04 18.62 17.40
C LYS A 151 4.54 19.15 18.73
#